data_AF-A0A349DUZ3-F1
#
_entry.id   AF-A0A349DUZ3-F1
#
_cell.length_a   1.000
_cell.length_b   1.000
_cell.length_c   1.000
_cell.angle_alpha   90.00
_cell.angle_beta   90.00
_cell.angle_gamma   90.00
#
_symmetry.space_group_name_H-M   'P 1'
#
loop_
_entity.id
_entity.type
_entity.pdbx_description
1 polymer ?
#
loop_
_entity_poly.entity_id
_entity_poly.type
_entity_poly.pdbx_seq_one_letter_code
_entity_poly.pdbx_strand_id
1 'polypeptide(L)'
;MTLEQQLEKLDGLGLHLSQEVNVDDLVYSFGREAYEEKPFDLIFFALGMEVEREPWGRQVSNQAWNFDTECIYGKGDYVTIVQHLCKLSGDENYLRNVSDQVDLTTKKAWLKYQVNGTERNWTVEVNDDWVDRMVLSYVIDDIERDGKRFYYKDNGQAMILFYLNNDTAQQLNALSENALQPVNVV
;
A
#
# COMPACT_ATOMS: atom_id res chain seq x y z
N MET A 1 15.60 20.57 -1.45
CA MET A 1 14.77 20.47 -2.67
C MET A 1 13.37 20.84 -2.24
N THR A 2 12.67 21.72 -2.95
CA THR A 2 11.32 22.15 -2.52
C THR A 2 10.33 21.00 -2.63
N LEU A 3 9.21 21.07 -1.90
CA LEU A 3 8.14 20.07 -2.00
C LEU A 3 7.62 19.93 -3.44
N GLU A 4 7.44 21.02 -4.17
CA GLU A 4 6.99 21.01 -5.56
C GLU A 4 7.98 20.31 -6.49
N GLN A 5 9.29 20.53 -6.29
CA GLN A 5 10.33 19.85 -7.06
C GLN A 5 10.35 18.34 -6.79
N GLN A 6 10.07 17.94 -5.54
CA GLN A 6 9.92 16.53 -5.20
C GLN A 6 8.71 15.93 -5.92
N LEU A 7 7.55 16.61 -5.87
CA LEU A 7 6.32 16.17 -6.56
C LEU A 7 6.52 16.08 -8.07
N GLU A 8 7.13 17.07 -8.71
CA GLU A 8 7.44 17.04 -10.14
C GLU A 8 8.36 15.85 -10.50
N LYS A 9 9.35 15.56 -9.64
CA LYS A 9 10.23 14.41 -9.85
C LYS A 9 9.51 13.08 -9.72
N LEU A 10 8.59 12.96 -8.77
CA LEU A 10 7.79 11.75 -8.53
C LEU A 10 6.73 11.54 -9.62
N ASP A 11 6.13 12.62 -10.11
CA ASP A 11 5.21 12.62 -11.24
C ASP A 11 5.88 12.02 -12.48
N GLY A 12 7.11 12.46 -12.79
CA GLY A 12 7.91 11.88 -13.87
C GLY A 12 8.27 10.40 -13.70
N LEU A 13 8.09 9.83 -12.51
CA LEU A 13 8.31 8.42 -12.19
C LEU A 13 7.00 7.62 -12.03
N GLY A 14 5.85 8.26 -12.23
CA GLY A 14 4.54 7.60 -12.14
C GLY A 14 3.89 7.64 -10.76
N LEU A 15 4.41 8.43 -9.81
CA LEU A 15 3.80 8.66 -8.51
C LEU A 15 3.19 10.06 -8.48
N HIS A 16 1.87 10.12 -8.56
CA HIS A 16 1.13 11.36 -8.72
C HIS A 16 0.23 11.63 -7.51
N LEU A 17 -0.06 12.90 -7.28
CA LEU A 17 -1.20 13.25 -6.43
C LEU A 17 -2.50 12.84 -7.13
N SER A 18 -3.47 12.38 -6.35
CA SER A 18 -4.84 12.19 -6.83
C SER A 18 -5.39 13.51 -7.37
N GLN A 19 -6.30 13.44 -8.36
CA GLN A 19 -6.79 14.63 -9.10
C GLN A 19 -7.36 15.75 -8.21
N GLU A 20 -7.93 15.40 -7.05
CA GLU A 20 -8.53 16.35 -6.10
C GLU A 20 -7.58 16.77 -4.96
N VAL A 21 -6.32 16.36 -5.02
CA VAL A 21 -5.31 16.60 -3.97
C VAL A 21 -4.26 17.57 -4.46
N ASN A 22 -3.89 18.53 -3.62
CA ASN A 22 -2.87 19.52 -3.93
C ASN A 22 -1.85 19.67 -2.78
N VAL A 23 -0.86 20.54 -2.98
CA VAL A 23 0.21 20.79 -2.00
C VAL A 23 -0.34 21.27 -0.66
N ASP A 24 -1.41 22.05 -0.63
CA ASP A 24 -1.98 22.53 0.63
C ASP A 24 -2.61 21.40 1.46
N ASP A 25 -3.02 20.30 0.82
CA ASP A 25 -3.49 19.10 1.54
C ASP A 25 -2.30 18.43 2.25
N LEU A 26 -1.13 18.35 1.60
CA LEU A 26 0.09 17.80 2.19
C LEU A 26 0.62 18.66 3.34
N VAL A 27 0.59 19.99 3.14
CA VAL A 27 1.09 20.97 4.11
C VAL A 27 0.18 21.09 5.33
N TYR A 28 -1.09 20.71 5.19
CA TYR A 28 -2.01 20.64 6.33
C TYR A 28 -1.57 19.60 7.37
N SER A 29 -1.15 18.41 6.92
CA SER A 29 -0.68 17.34 7.80
C SER A 29 0.73 17.59 8.34
N PHE A 30 1.63 18.05 7.48
CA PHE A 30 3.03 18.28 7.84
C PHE A 30 3.50 19.63 7.32
N GLY A 31 4.16 20.41 8.17
CA GLY A 31 4.76 21.68 7.74
C GLY A 31 5.70 21.48 6.54
N ARG A 32 5.74 22.47 5.65
CA ARG A 32 6.55 22.41 4.42
C ARG A 32 8.01 22.05 4.72
N GLU A 33 8.56 22.61 5.78
CA GLU A 33 9.94 22.39 6.21
C GLU A 33 10.24 20.90 6.45
N ALA A 34 9.27 20.12 6.94
CA ALA A 34 9.44 18.70 7.20
C ALA A 34 9.65 17.89 5.91
N TYR A 35 9.04 18.30 4.80
CA TYR A 35 9.28 17.68 3.49
C TYR A 35 10.64 18.09 2.90
N GLU A 36 11.10 19.31 3.20
CA GLU A 36 12.28 19.89 2.56
C GLU A 36 13.59 19.62 3.31
N GLU A 37 13.51 19.31 4.61
CA GLU A 37 14.65 18.96 5.47
C GLU A 37 15.34 17.66 5.00
N LYS A 38 14.54 16.62 4.74
CA LYS A 38 15.00 15.36 4.17
C LYS A 38 14.15 14.98 2.95
N PRO A 39 14.50 15.51 1.76
CA PRO A 39 13.74 15.27 0.55
C PRO A 39 13.49 13.77 0.29
N PHE A 40 12.29 13.47 -0.21
CA PHE A 40 11.80 12.13 -0.53
C PHE A 40 11.51 11.19 0.65
N ASP A 41 11.91 11.52 1.89
CA ASP A 41 11.64 10.64 3.04
C ASP A 41 10.17 10.72 3.48
N LEU A 42 9.70 11.92 3.84
CA LEU A 42 8.33 12.14 4.32
C LEU A 42 7.30 12.05 3.19
N ILE A 43 7.63 12.50 1.99
CA ILE A 43 6.66 12.53 0.89
C ILE A 43 6.23 11.12 0.47
N PHE A 44 7.10 10.11 0.59
CA PHE A 44 6.73 8.71 0.32
C PHE A 44 5.68 8.24 1.32
N PHE A 45 5.82 8.61 2.60
CA PHE A 45 4.80 8.37 3.61
C PHE A 45 3.50 9.08 3.27
N ALA A 46 3.57 10.39 2.98
CA ALA A 46 2.39 11.20 2.68
C ALA A 46 1.59 10.68 1.47
N LEU A 47 2.26 10.17 0.43
CA LEU A 47 1.59 9.60 -0.74
C LEU A 47 0.66 8.42 -0.40
N GLY A 48 1.00 7.64 0.63
CA GLY A 48 0.19 6.49 1.06
C GLY A 48 -0.97 6.84 1.99
N MET A 49 -1.08 8.10 2.43
CA MET A 49 -2.09 8.53 3.40
C MET A 49 -3.41 8.90 2.75
N GLU A 50 -4.44 8.99 3.59
CA GLU A 50 -5.61 9.80 3.30
C GLU A 50 -5.34 11.26 3.64
N VAL A 51 -6.02 12.17 2.95
CA VAL A 51 -5.97 13.60 3.26
C VAL A 51 -6.64 13.83 4.61
N GLU A 52 -5.90 14.42 5.54
CA GLU A 52 -6.33 14.64 6.93
C GLU A 52 -7.19 15.91 7.10
N ARG A 53 -7.92 16.32 6.06
CA ARG A 53 -8.90 17.40 6.12
C ARG A 53 -10.04 17.20 5.16
N GLU A 54 -11.17 17.85 5.46
CA GLU A 54 -12.36 17.83 4.62
C GLU A 54 -12.08 18.22 3.16
N PRO A 55 -12.72 17.55 2.17
CA PRO A 55 -13.58 16.37 2.35
C PRO A 55 -12.77 15.09 2.65
N TRP A 56 -13.22 14.33 3.65
CA TRP A 56 -12.59 13.09 4.14
C TRP A 56 -12.67 11.95 3.12
N GLY A 57 -11.78 10.95 3.25
CA GLY A 57 -11.77 9.75 2.40
C GLY A 57 -11.03 9.92 1.05
N ARG A 58 -10.38 11.07 0.83
CA ARG A 58 -9.51 11.29 -0.34
C ARG A 58 -8.15 10.67 -0.09
N GLN A 59 -7.67 9.83 -0.99
CA GLN A 59 -6.30 9.31 -0.95
C GLN A 59 -5.34 10.35 -1.52
N VAL A 60 -4.19 10.58 -0.89
CA VAL A 60 -3.16 11.49 -1.41
C VAL A 60 -2.67 11.02 -2.78
N SER A 61 -2.44 9.71 -2.93
CA SER A 61 -2.12 9.08 -4.20
C SER A 61 -2.88 7.76 -4.34
N ASN A 62 -3.17 7.36 -5.59
CA ASN A 62 -3.65 6.00 -5.87
C ASN A 62 -2.49 5.03 -6.16
N GLN A 63 -1.23 5.49 -6.14
CA GLN A 63 -0.04 4.68 -6.43
C GLN A 63 0.75 4.29 -5.17
N ALA A 64 0.25 4.67 -3.99
CA ALA A 64 0.82 4.30 -2.71
C ALA A 64 -0.30 3.97 -1.71
N TRP A 65 -0.01 3.14 -0.73
CA TRP A 65 -0.94 2.85 0.36
C TRP A 65 -0.19 2.67 1.68
N ASN A 66 -0.56 3.45 2.69
CA ASN A 66 -0.09 3.28 4.06
C ASN A 66 -0.87 2.12 4.71
N PHE A 67 -0.25 0.95 4.71
CA PHE A 67 -0.85 -0.28 5.21
C PHE A 67 -0.36 -0.59 6.62
N ASP A 68 -1.23 -0.36 7.58
CA ASP A 68 -1.05 -0.84 8.95
C ASP A 68 -1.36 -2.34 9.01
N THR A 69 -0.44 -3.12 9.55
CA THR A 69 -0.60 -4.57 9.68
C THR A 69 -1.37 -5.00 10.93
N GLU A 70 -1.60 -4.09 11.89
CA GLU A 70 -2.46 -4.27 13.07
C GLU A 70 -3.93 -3.92 12.75
N CYS A 71 -4.49 -4.53 11.69
CA CYS A 71 -5.79 -4.14 11.12
C CYS A 71 -6.85 -5.24 11.08
N ILE A 72 -6.66 -6.35 11.79
CA ILE A 72 -7.59 -7.49 11.80
C ILE A 72 -8.51 -7.44 13.03
N TYR A 73 -9.75 -7.00 12.84
CA TYR A 73 -10.79 -6.89 13.86
C TYR A 73 -11.93 -7.90 13.67
N GLY A 74 -12.08 -8.48 12.48
CA GLY A 74 -13.12 -9.44 12.18
C GLY A 74 -13.32 -9.72 10.70
N LYS A 75 -14.53 -10.20 10.38
CA LYS A 75 -14.92 -10.54 9.02
C LYS A 75 -14.92 -9.29 8.13
N GLY A 76 -14.25 -9.37 6.98
CA GLY A 76 -14.19 -8.33 5.96
C GLY A 76 -12.82 -7.66 5.86
N ASP A 77 -11.94 -7.85 6.85
CA ASP A 77 -10.67 -7.13 6.88
C ASP A 77 -9.71 -7.67 5.83
N TYR A 78 -9.61 -9.00 5.66
CA TYR A 78 -8.82 -9.57 4.57
C TYR A 78 -9.41 -9.24 3.19
N VAL A 79 -10.75 -9.11 3.08
CA VAL A 79 -11.39 -8.66 1.84
C VAL A 79 -10.94 -7.23 1.51
N THR A 80 -10.95 -6.34 2.49
CA THR A 80 -10.51 -4.94 2.33
C THR A 80 -9.04 -4.87 1.92
N ILE A 81 -8.16 -5.63 2.58
CA ILE A 81 -6.73 -5.69 2.22
C ILE A 81 -6.53 -6.14 0.77
N VAL A 82 -7.19 -7.23 0.37
CA VAL A 82 -7.11 -7.75 -1.01
C VAL A 82 -7.59 -6.70 -2.03
N GLN A 83 -8.68 -6.00 -1.74
CA GLN A 83 -9.20 -4.94 -2.61
C GLN A 83 -8.21 -3.77 -2.76
N HIS A 84 -7.57 -3.35 -1.66
CA HIS A 84 -6.53 -2.31 -1.71
C HIS A 84 -5.31 -2.74 -2.54
N LEU A 85 -4.84 -3.97 -2.37
CA LEU A 85 -3.73 -4.52 -3.17
C LEU A 85 -4.09 -4.59 -4.67
N CYS A 86 -5.31 -5.06 -5.00
CA CYS A 86 -5.79 -5.11 -6.38
C CYS A 86 -5.87 -3.70 -6.99
N LYS A 87 -6.44 -2.74 -6.26
CA LYS A 87 -6.51 -1.33 -6.67
C LYS A 87 -5.12 -0.74 -6.91
N LEU A 88 -4.17 -0.98 -6.00
CA LEU A 88 -2.79 -0.51 -6.13
C LEU A 88 -2.09 -1.14 -7.36
N SER A 89 -2.46 -2.36 -7.73
CA SER A 89 -1.97 -3.03 -8.95
C SER A 89 -2.55 -2.47 -10.26
N GLY A 90 -3.53 -1.56 -10.18
CA GLY A 90 -4.21 -0.95 -11.32
C GLY A 90 -5.40 -1.77 -11.86
N ASP A 91 -5.82 -2.84 -11.18
CA ASP A 91 -6.99 -3.64 -11.53
C ASP A 91 -7.70 -4.12 -10.26
N GLU A 92 -8.70 -3.33 -9.83
CA GLU A 92 -9.50 -3.58 -8.61
C GLU A 92 -10.27 -4.92 -8.65
N ASN A 93 -10.50 -5.49 -9.84
CA ASN A 93 -11.29 -6.70 -10.05
C ASN A 93 -10.43 -7.91 -10.45
N TYR A 94 -9.12 -7.80 -10.30
CA TYR A 94 -8.17 -8.85 -10.69
C TYR A 94 -8.41 -10.13 -9.90
N LEU A 95 -8.48 -10.03 -8.57
CA LEU A 95 -8.93 -11.13 -7.70
C LEU A 95 -10.44 -11.05 -7.52
N ARG A 96 -11.14 -12.15 -7.84
CA ARG A 96 -12.61 -12.20 -7.86
C ARG A 96 -13.17 -13.01 -6.71
N ASN A 97 -14.45 -12.80 -6.40
CA ASN A 97 -15.18 -13.59 -5.40
C ASN A 97 -14.45 -13.65 -4.05
N VAL A 98 -13.83 -12.53 -3.66
CA VAL A 98 -13.06 -12.42 -2.42
C VAL A 98 -14.01 -12.51 -1.23
N SER A 99 -13.73 -13.42 -0.31
CA SER A 99 -14.48 -13.57 0.93
C SER A 99 -13.58 -14.08 2.02
N ASP A 100 -13.87 -13.69 3.25
CA ASP A 100 -13.15 -14.14 4.42
C ASP A 100 -14.11 -14.49 5.56
N GLN A 101 -13.53 -15.09 6.58
CA GLN A 101 -14.10 -15.19 7.90
C GLN A 101 -12.94 -15.03 8.87
N VAL A 102 -13.14 -14.21 9.90
CA VAL A 102 -12.20 -14.08 11.01
C VAL A 102 -13.00 -14.14 12.31
N ASP A 103 -12.58 -15.03 13.20
CA ASP A 103 -13.08 -15.12 14.56
C ASP A 103 -11.89 -15.09 15.52
N LEU A 104 -11.67 -13.91 16.13
CA LEU A 104 -10.60 -13.69 17.10
C LEU A 104 -10.83 -14.45 18.40
N THR A 105 -12.08 -14.76 18.76
CA THR A 105 -12.41 -15.51 19.99
C THR A 105 -12.04 -16.98 19.84
N THR A 106 -12.42 -17.60 18.71
CA THR A 106 -12.10 -19.01 18.45
C THR A 106 -10.78 -19.24 17.73
N LYS A 107 -10.08 -18.15 17.36
CA LYS A 107 -8.83 -18.13 16.58
C LYS A 107 -8.94 -18.94 15.29
N LYS A 108 -10.05 -18.76 14.58
CA LYS A 108 -10.31 -19.41 13.29
C LYS A 108 -10.52 -18.35 12.23
N ALA A 109 -9.68 -18.40 11.20
CA ALA A 109 -9.82 -17.52 10.06
C ALA A 109 -9.48 -18.24 8.75
N TRP A 110 -10.06 -17.74 7.66
CA TRP A 110 -9.73 -18.16 6.30
C TRP A 110 -9.99 -17.03 5.30
N LEU A 111 -9.29 -17.09 4.17
CA LEU A 111 -9.46 -16.20 3.03
C LEU A 111 -9.67 -17.03 1.75
N LYS A 112 -10.66 -16.67 0.95
CA LYS A 112 -10.95 -17.26 -0.36
C LYS A 112 -11.04 -16.20 -1.43
N TYR A 113 -10.56 -16.53 -2.62
CA TYR A 113 -10.70 -15.70 -3.82
C TYR A 113 -10.44 -16.55 -5.07
N GLN A 114 -10.69 -15.96 -6.24
CA GLN A 114 -10.39 -16.55 -7.53
C GLN A 114 -9.38 -15.70 -8.30
N VAL A 115 -8.36 -16.36 -8.85
CA VAL A 115 -7.34 -15.77 -9.72
C VAL A 115 -7.26 -16.59 -11.00
N ASN A 116 -7.40 -15.95 -12.16
CA ASN A 116 -7.31 -16.63 -13.47
C ASN A 116 -8.21 -17.90 -13.58
N GLY A 117 -9.40 -17.86 -12.98
CA GLY A 117 -10.35 -18.97 -12.96
C GLY A 117 -10.04 -20.10 -11.96
N THR A 118 -8.94 -20.00 -11.20
CA THR A 118 -8.56 -20.94 -10.14
C THR A 118 -9.02 -20.42 -8.78
N GLU A 119 -9.66 -21.26 -7.98
CA GLU A 119 -10.03 -20.92 -6.60
C GLU A 119 -8.83 -21.10 -5.66
N ARG A 120 -8.60 -20.10 -4.82
CA ARG A 120 -7.68 -20.13 -3.68
C ARG A 120 -8.47 -20.18 -2.39
N ASN A 121 -7.99 -20.96 -1.43
CA ASN A 121 -8.57 -21.06 -0.10
C ASN A 121 -7.44 -21.27 0.92
N TRP A 122 -7.18 -20.23 1.71
CA TRP A 122 -6.10 -20.19 2.67
C TRP A 122 -6.66 -20.25 4.08
N THR A 123 -6.09 -21.12 4.92
CA THR A 123 -6.24 -20.98 6.37
C THR A 123 -5.36 -19.83 6.82
N VAL A 124 -5.94 -18.94 7.61
CA VAL A 124 -5.27 -17.75 8.15
C VAL A 124 -4.90 -18.02 9.60
N GLU A 125 -3.65 -17.77 9.96
CA GLU A 125 -3.21 -17.73 11.35
C GLU A 125 -3.75 -16.47 12.04
N VAL A 126 -4.46 -16.66 13.15
CA VAL A 126 -4.98 -15.54 13.95
C VAL A 126 -3.98 -15.19 15.05
N ASN A 127 -3.30 -14.06 14.87
CA ASN A 127 -2.38 -13.50 15.85
C ASN A 127 -2.84 -12.10 16.31
N ASP A 128 -3.73 -12.07 17.30
CA ASP A 128 -4.38 -10.85 17.77
C ASP A 128 -5.02 -10.07 16.61
N ASP A 129 -4.71 -8.79 16.46
CA ASP A 129 -5.15 -7.91 15.37
C ASP A 129 -4.17 -7.85 14.19
N TRP A 130 -3.16 -8.72 14.15
CA TRP A 130 -2.17 -8.71 13.09
C TRP A 130 -2.57 -9.54 11.87
N VAL A 131 -2.19 -9.03 10.69
CA VAL A 131 -2.22 -9.77 9.43
C VAL A 131 -1.30 -10.99 9.44
N ASP A 132 -1.81 -12.11 8.94
CA ASP A 132 -1.03 -13.27 8.56
C ASP A 132 -0.18 -12.94 7.34
N ARG A 133 1.12 -12.76 7.58
CA ARG A 133 2.10 -12.38 6.56
C ARG A 133 2.27 -13.44 5.47
N MET A 134 2.03 -14.71 5.79
CA MET A 134 2.14 -15.80 4.82
C MET A 134 0.93 -15.81 3.87
N VAL A 135 -0.27 -15.60 4.39
CA VAL A 135 -1.44 -15.47 3.52
C VAL A 135 -1.37 -14.20 2.67
N LEU A 136 -0.90 -13.09 3.26
CA LEU A 136 -0.65 -11.85 2.53
C LEU A 136 0.33 -12.06 1.38
N SER A 137 1.41 -12.81 1.61
CA SER A 137 2.43 -13.05 0.60
C SER A 137 1.90 -13.87 -0.59
N TYR A 138 1.04 -14.87 -0.35
CA TYR A 138 0.37 -15.60 -1.43
C TYR A 138 -0.56 -14.71 -2.26
N VAL A 139 -1.28 -13.79 -1.62
CA VAL A 139 -2.12 -12.80 -2.32
C VAL A 139 -1.26 -11.89 -3.19
N ILE A 140 -0.17 -11.38 -2.64
CA ILE A 140 0.78 -10.53 -3.36
C ILE A 140 1.34 -11.28 -4.58
N ASP A 141 1.82 -12.50 -4.40
CA ASP A 141 2.34 -13.34 -5.50
C ASP A 141 1.31 -13.58 -6.61
N ASP A 142 0.04 -13.81 -6.26
CA ASP A 142 -1.02 -14.01 -7.25
C ASP A 142 -1.32 -12.70 -8.03
N ILE A 143 -1.10 -11.53 -7.44
CA ILE A 143 -1.31 -10.20 -8.05
C ILE A 143 -0.11 -9.75 -8.89
N GLU A 144 1.13 -10.03 -8.47
CA GLU A 144 2.35 -9.63 -9.18
C GLU A 144 2.41 -10.17 -10.61
N ARG A 145 2.53 -9.25 -11.59
CA ARG A 145 2.48 -9.56 -13.02
C ARG A 145 3.10 -8.45 -13.87
N ASP A 146 3.31 -8.73 -15.15
CA ASP A 146 3.77 -7.74 -16.14
C ASP A 146 5.09 -7.03 -15.78
N GLY A 147 5.97 -7.75 -15.08
CA GLY A 147 7.27 -7.21 -14.63
C GLY A 147 7.16 -6.19 -13.49
N LYS A 148 6.00 -6.10 -12.83
CA LYS A 148 5.76 -5.27 -11.67
C LYS A 148 5.61 -6.10 -10.41
N ARG A 149 6.03 -5.51 -9.29
CA ARG A 149 6.08 -6.12 -7.96
C ARG A 149 5.70 -5.13 -6.88
N PHE A 150 5.30 -5.63 -5.71
CA PHE A 150 5.09 -4.81 -4.55
C PHE A 150 6.43 -4.45 -3.89
N TYR A 151 6.61 -3.17 -3.63
CA TYR A 151 7.69 -2.62 -2.84
C TYR A 151 7.11 -1.93 -1.61
N TYR A 152 7.86 -1.88 -0.53
CA TYR A 152 7.47 -1.14 0.64
C TYR A 152 8.57 -0.23 1.18
N LYS A 153 8.15 0.87 1.79
CA LYS A 153 8.98 1.67 2.71
C LYS A 153 8.46 1.45 4.13
N ASP A 154 9.33 1.04 5.03
CA ASP A 154 9.01 0.98 6.46
C ASP A 154 8.92 2.41 7.03
N ASN A 155 7.89 2.67 7.84
CA ASN A 155 7.76 3.91 8.60
C ASN A 155 7.79 3.68 10.13
N GLY A 156 8.03 2.44 10.57
CA GLY A 156 8.11 2.03 11.97
C GLY A 156 6.79 1.60 12.61
N GLN A 157 5.65 1.97 12.02
CA GLN A 157 4.31 1.58 12.50
C GLN A 157 3.51 0.81 11.43
N ALA A 158 3.75 1.14 10.17
CA ALA A 158 3.07 0.61 9.02
C ALA A 158 4.05 0.49 7.84
N MET A 159 3.58 -0.11 6.75
CA MET A 159 4.34 -0.19 5.51
C MET A 159 3.67 0.66 4.43
N ILE A 160 4.45 1.51 3.77
CA ILE A 160 3.96 2.20 2.57
C ILE A 160 4.19 1.30 1.37
N LEU A 161 3.12 0.75 0.82
CA LEU A 161 3.15 -0.13 -0.34
C LEU A 161 3.09 0.63 -1.64
N PHE A 162 3.84 0.15 -2.63
CA PHE A 162 3.86 0.63 -4.02
C PHE A 162 3.84 -0.58 -4.96
N TYR A 163 3.22 -0.48 -6.14
CA TYR A 163 3.27 -1.50 -7.18
C TYR A 163 4.05 -1.01 -8.40
N LEU A 164 5.32 -1.44 -8.51
CA LEU A 164 6.31 -0.80 -9.37
C LEU A 164 6.99 -1.81 -10.29
N ASN A 165 7.43 -1.34 -11.46
CA ASN A 165 8.42 -2.08 -12.24
C ASN A 165 9.83 -1.85 -11.65
N ASN A 166 10.79 -2.68 -12.03
CA ASN A 166 12.16 -2.63 -11.50
C ASN A 166 12.85 -1.27 -11.76
N ASP A 167 12.67 -0.67 -12.95
CA ASP A 167 13.35 0.57 -13.32
C ASP A 167 12.84 1.76 -12.50
N THR A 168 11.53 1.85 -12.29
CA THR A 168 10.91 2.86 -11.42
C THR A 168 11.30 2.62 -9.97
N ALA A 169 11.29 1.38 -9.50
CA ALA A 169 11.70 1.05 -8.14
C ALA A 169 13.16 1.45 -7.87
N GLN A 170 14.09 1.16 -8.79
CA GLN A 170 15.49 1.57 -8.66
C GLN A 170 15.66 3.10 -8.60
N GLN A 171 14.94 3.83 -9.45
CA GLN A 171 14.98 5.30 -9.47
C GLN A 171 14.43 5.90 -8.18
N LEU A 172 13.28 5.41 -7.70
CA LEU A 172 12.69 5.86 -6.43
C LEU A 172 13.60 5.50 -5.25
N ASN A 173 14.21 4.31 -5.26
CA ASN A 173 15.09 3.88 -4.18
C ASN A 173 16.36 4.74 -4.07
N ALA A 174 16.87 5.20 -5.21
CA ALA A 174 18.00 6.15 -5.25
C ALA A 174 17.62 7.53 -4.69
N LEU A 175 16.35 7.94 -4.80
CA LEU A 175 15.85 9.19 -4.20
C LEU A 175 15.64 9.06 -2.69
N SER A 176 15.29 7.86 -2.20
CA SER A 176 14.92 7.60 -0.81
C SER A 176 16.02 6.90 0.01
N GLU A 177 17.30 7.10 -0.31
CA GLU A 177 18.44 6.51 0.41
C GLU A 177 18.38 4.97 0.57
N ASN A 178 17.88 4.27 -0.45
CA ASN A 178 17.66 2.82 -0.45
C ASN A 178 16.58 2.30 0.53
N ALA A 179 15.62 3.14 0.91
CA ALA A 179 14.55 2.78 1.83
C ALA A 179 13.49 1.81 1.28
N LEU A 180 13.34 1.68 -0.03
CA LEU A 180 12.40 0.74 -0.64
C LEU A 180 12.97 -0.68 -0.68
N GLN A 181 12.15 -1.62 -0.23
CA GLN A 181 12.44 -3.05 -0.27
C GLN A 181 11.33 -3.78 -1.03
N PRO A 182 11.64 -4.80 -1.86
CA PRO A 182 10.59 -5.66 -2.38
C PRO A 182 9.88 -6.33 -1.21
N VAL A 183 8.57 -6.52 -1.31
CA VAL A 183 7.85 -7.35 -0.34
C VAL A 183 8.31 -8.79 -0.59
N ASN A 184 9.25 -9.25 0.23
CA ASN A 184 9.78 -10.61 0.10
C ASN A 184 8.80 -11.58 0.75
N VAL A 185 8.25 -12.44 -0.10
CA VAL A 185 7.53 -13.63 0.28
C VAL A 185 8.55 -14.64 0.82
N VAL A 186 8.56 -14.83 2.15
CA VAL A 186 9.36 -15.87 2.82
C VAL A 186 8.55 -17.15 2.89
#